data_AF-A0A951Q521-F1
#
_entry.id   AF-A0A951Q521-F1
#
_cell.length_a   1.000
_cell.length_b   1.000
_cell.length_c   1.000
_cell.angle_alpha   90.00
_cell.angle_beta   90.00
_cell.angle_gamma   90.00
#
_symmetry.space_group_name_H-M   'P 1'
#
loop_
_entity.id
_entity.type
_entity.pdbx_description
1 polymer ?
#
loop_
_entity_poly.entity_id
_entity_poly.type
_entity_poly.pdbx_seq_one_letter_code
_entity_poly.pdbx_strand_id
1 'polypeptide(L)'
;MPSCLARGVASRAIACDSCVSPGYLRRWNDFSQQPVEQEIFLEWIDESLIIHQHRLESMKVAAGKQGSVTGFTGAISLGLSRTALANTEFTQLFYALVRLAPYCGTGHKTTFGLGQTRSGWLQEQKSAVAEQLITDMLAQRIEELTEIFIAQRKRKGGNRTDRIASTWATVLARREHGDSLGAIALDLEMKLETVKTYVKLARKALKGTDEGAIENRR
;
A
#
# COMPACT_ATOMS: atom_id res chain seq x y z
N MET A 1 5.36 -11.31 12.40
CA MET A 1 5.20 -9.88 12.07
C MET A 1 3.92 -9.37 12.71
N PRO A 2 4.01 -8.56 13.76
CA PRO A 2 2.84 -7.94 14.38
C PRO A 2 2.31 -6.81 13.49
N SER A 3 1.08 -6.97 13.02
CA SER A 3 0.34 -5.90 12.34
C SER A 3 -0.77 -5.40 13.25
N CYS A 4 -0.80 -4.10 13.51
CA CYS A 4 -1.80 -3.43 14.34
C CYS A 4 -2.67 -2.55 13.44
N LEU A 5 -3.97 -2.84 13.43
CA LEU A 5 -5.00 -1.96 12.92
C LEU A 5 -5.40 -1.04 14.08
N ALA A 6 -5.21 0.26 13.95
CA ALA A 6 -5.62 1.24 14.95
C ALA A 6 -6.69 2.17 14.36
N ARG A 7 -7.85 2.22 15.01
CA ARG A 7 -8.86 3.27 14.81
C ARG A 7 -8.71 4.28 15.93
N GLY A 8 -7.74 5.18 15.84
CA GLY A 8 -7.35 6.11 16.91
C GLY A 8 -7.82 7.53 16.66
N VAL A 9 -8.01 8.30 17.72
CA VAL A 9 -8.12 9.76 17.63
C VAL A 9 -6.83 10.37 18.18
N ALA A 10 -6.03 10.95 17.29
CA ALA A 10 -4.84 11.71 17.63
C ALA A 10 -4.79 13.00 16.79
N SER A 11 -4.52 14.12 17.46
CA SER A 11 -4.48 15.46 16.86
C SER A 11 -3.20 15.74 16.04
N ARG A 12 -2.38 14.73 15.77
CA ARG A 12 -1.17 14.78 14.95
C ARG A 12 -0.98 13.42 14.28
N ALA A 13 -0.84 13.42 12.96
CA ALA A 13 -0.53 12.24 12.16
C ALA A 13 0.95 11.85 12.37
N ILE A 14 1.26 11.27 13.53
CA ILE A 14 2.54 10.61 13.80
C ILE A 14 2.19 9.26 14.39
N ALA A 15 1.85 8.34 13.50
CA ALA A 15 1.48 6.98 13.86
C ALA A 15 2.67 6.15 14.34
N CYS A 16 3.92 6.63 14.23
CA CYS A 16 5.08 5.83 14.66
C CYS A 16 5.44 6.05 16.13
N ASP A 17 5.55 7.30 16.59
CA ASP A 17 5.83 7.62 18.00
C ASP A 17 4.67 7.22 18.95
N SER A 18 3.51 6.87 18.41
CA SER A 18 2.28 6.63 19.18
C SER A 18 1.79 5.18 19.22
N CYS A 19 2.37 4.26 18.44
CA CYS A 19 1.88 2.87 18.40
C CYS A 19 2.31 2.04 19.61
N VAL A 20 3.43 2.37 20.24
CA VAL A 20 3.72 1.97 21.63
C VAL A 20 3.53 3.21 22.48
N SER A 21 2.30 3.73 22.53
CA SER A 21 2.04 4.91 23.35
C SER A 21 2.45 4.63 24.80
N PRO A 22 2.89 5.67 25.54
CA PRO A 22 2.94 5.63 27.00
C PRO A 22 1.66 5.05 27.62
N GLY A 23 0.52 5.15 26.94
CA GLY A 23 -0.75 4.56 27.37
C GLY A 23 -0.74 3.03 27.48
N TYR A 24 -0.02 2.30 26.64
CA TYR A 24 0.07 0.83 26.76
C TYR A 24 1.01 0.41 27.87
N LEU A 25 2.18 1.02 27.93
CA LEU A 25 3.17 0.71 28.97
C LEU A 25 2.66 1.14 30.35
N ARG A 26 2.00 2.29 30.45
CA ARG A 26 1.33 2.72 31.68
C ARG A 26 0.28 1.71 32.14
N ARG A 27 -0.61 1.27 31.24
CA ARG A 27 -1.62 0.25 31.58
C ARG A 27 -0.98 -1.09 31.92
N TRP A 28 0.11 -1.45 31.26
CA TRP A 28 0.90 -2.63 31.63
C TRP A 28 1.43 -2.50 33.05
N ASN A 29 2.06 -1.37 33.41
CA ASN A 29 2.57 -1.12 34.75
C ASN A 29 1.45 -1.10 35.80
N ASP A 30 0.27 -0.57 35.46
CA ASP A 30 -0.89 -0.53 36.35
C ASP A 30 -1.50 -1.93 36.62
N PHE A 31 -1.42 -2.87 35.66
CA PHE A 31 -2.16 -4.15 35.74
C PHE A 31 -1.30 -5.43 35.78
N SER A 32 -0.04 -5.40 35.36
CA SER A 32 0.78 -6.62 35.19
C SER A 32 1.48 -7.11 36.46
N GLN A 33 1.54 -6.28 37.51
CA GLN A 33 2.39 -6.47 38.69
C GLN A 33 3.90 -6.61 38.37
N GLN A 34 4.30 -6.31 37.12
CA GLN A 34 5.67 -6.34 36.63
C GLN A 34 5.99 -4.96 36.03
N PRO A 35 6.26 -3.95 36.88
CA PRO A 35 6.52 -2.61 36.41
C PRO A 35 7.84 -2.58 35.62
N VAL A 36 7.82 -1.84 34.52
CA VAL A 36 8.98 -1.63 33.66
C VAL A 36 9.30 -0.14 33.63
N GLU A 37 10.59 0.17 33.72
CA GLU A 37 11.11 1.54 33.60
C GLU A 37 10.74 2.13 32.25
N GLN A 38 9.94 3.19 32.28
CA GLN A 38 9.25 3.69 31.11
C GLN A 38 10.20 4.39 30.14
N GLU A 39 11.07 5.27 30.65
CA GLU A 39 12.02 6.01 29.82
C GLU A 39 12.95 5.07 29.04
N ILE A 40 13.55 4.10 29.72
CA ILE A 40 14.52 3.16 29.12
C ILE A 40 13.86 2.33 28.01
N PHE A 41 12.64 1.84 28.25
CA PHE A 41 11.94 1.03 27.25
C PHE A 41 11.50 1.87 26.05
N LEU A 42 11.04 3.11 26.25
CA LEU A 42 10.63 3.99 25.16
C LEU A 42 11.81 4.42 24.29
N GLU A 43 12.96 4.76 24.90
CA GLU A 43 14.20 5.03 24.16
C GLU A 43 14.62 3.83 23.31
N TRP A 44 14.57 2.62 23.87
CA TRP A 44 14.86 1.41 23.11
C TRP A 44 13.89 1.19 21.95
N ILE A 45 12.59 1.45 22.15
CA ILE A 45 11.57 1.33 21.08
C ILE A 45 11.89 2.28 19.93
N ASP A 46 12.20 3.53 20.22
CA ASP A 46 12.47 4.55 19.20
C ASP A 46 13.67 4.16 18.32
N GLU A 47 14.71 3.53 18.89
CA GLU A 47 15.88 3.05 18.16
C GLU A 47 15.63 1.70 17.43
N SER A 48 14.71 0.90 17.93
CA SER A 48 14.54 -0.50 17.53
C SER A 48 13.44 -0.75 16.51
N LEU A 49 12.46 0.15 16.42
CA LEU A 49 11.20 -0.08 15.72
C LEU A 49 11.30 0.29 14.23
N ILE A 50 10.88 -0.65 13.38
CA ILE A 50 10.89 -0.50 11.92
C ILE A 50 9.45 -0.59 11.41
N ILE A 51 9.02 0.42 10.64
CA ILE A 51 7.76 0.34 9.90
C ILE A 51 7.99 -0.43 8.61
N HIS A 52 7.36 -1.60 8.46
CA HIS A 52 7.39 -2.35 7.22
C HIS A 52 6.33 -1.88 6.22
N GLN A 53 5.15 -1.51 6.70
CA GLN A 53 4.03 -1.10 5.87
C GLN A 53 3.08 -0.23 6.67
N HIS A 54 2.51 0.82 6.08
CA HIS A 54 1.48 1.63 6.71
C HIS A 54 0.44 2.08 5.70
N ARG A 55 -0.82 2.16 6.13
CA ARG A 55 -1.90 2.83 5.42
C ARG A 55 -2.78 3.49 6.46
N LEU A 56 -2.78 4.82 6.47
CA LEU A 56 -3.43 5.64 7.47
C LEU A 56 -4.24 6.71 6.76
N GLU A 57 -5.50 6.86 7.17
CA GLU A 57 -6.42 7.85 6.63
C GLU A 57 -6.95 8.69 7.80
N SER A 58 -6.88 10.02 7.68
CA SER A 58 -7.46 10.91 8.68
C SER A 58 -8.97 10.98 8.51
N MET A 59 -9.70 10.82 9.61
CA MET A 59 -11.16 10.87 9.60
C MET A 59 -11.67 11.67 10.79
N LYS A 60 -12.65 12.53 10.51
CA LYS A 60 -13.32 13.34 11.52
C LYS A 60 -14.45 12.52 12.12
N VAL A 61 -14.37 12.25 13.41
CA VAL A 61 -15.35 11.44 14.15
C VAL A 61 -16.14 12.35 15.08
N ALA A 62 -17.47 12.22 15.09
CA ALA A 62 -18.32 12.92 16.03
C ALA A 62 -18.10 12.37 17.44
N ALA A 63 -17.59 13.19 18.36
CA ALA A 63 -17.34 12.82 19.75
C ALA A 63 -18.47 13.34 20.65
N GLY A 64 -19.71 12.91 20.35
CA GLY A 64 -20.90 13.22 21.14
C GLY A 64 -21.07 14.73 21.41
N LYS A 65 -21.35 15.09 22.67
CA LYS A 65 -21.63 16.48 23.10
C LYS A 65 -20.43 17.44 23.03
N GLN A 66 -19.21 16.97 22.75
CA GLN A 66 -17.99 17.80 22.70
C GLN A 66 -17.54 18.17 21.28
N GLY A 67 -18.41 18.00 20.29
CA GLY A 67 -18.11 18.36 18.90
C GLY A 67 -17.41 17.24 18.14
N SER A 68 -16.65 17.60 17.12
CA SER A 68 -16.03 16.66 16.19
C SER A 68 -14.52 16.63 16.40
N VAL A 69 -13.94 15.42 16.48
CA VAL A 69 -12.50 15.24 16.71
C VAL A 69 -11.90 14.53 15.51
N THR A 70 -10.77 15.05 15.04
CA THR A 70 -10.02 14.43 13.95
C THR A 70 -9.18 13.29 14.51
N GLY A 71 -9.36 12.10 13.95
CA GLY A 71 -8.55 10.91 14.23
C GLY A 71 -7.97 10.31 12.96
N PHE A 72 -7.43 9.11 13.10
CA PHE A 72 -6.91 8.28 12.02
C PHE A 72 -7.51 6.88 12.09
N THR A 73 -7.72 6.29 10.92
CA THR A 73 -8.06 4.89 10.76
C THR A 73 -7.12 4.25 9.77
N GLY A 74 -6.61 3.08 10.11
CA GLY A 74 -5.66 2.43 9.24
C GLY A 74 -4.97 1.23 9.86
N ALA A 75 -4.08 0.65 9.08
CA ALA A 75 -3.26 -0.49 9.45
C ALA A 75 -1.78 -0.14 9.33
N ILE A 76 -1.00 -0.62 10.29
CA ILE A 76 0.45 -0.58 10.22
C ILE A 76 1.02 -1.97 10.48
N SER A 77 2.15 -2.27 9.85
CA SER A 77 2.97 -3.45 10.11
C SER A 77 4.29 -2.99 10.68
N LEU A 78 4.61 -3.50 11.86
CA LEU A 78 5.81 -3.16 12.60
C LEU A 78 6.74 -4.36 12.69
N GLY A 79 8.03 -4.08 12.77
CA GLY A 79 9.09 -5.05 13.05
C GLY A 79 10.11 -4.44 14.01
N LEU A 80 10.96 -5.31 14.55
CA LEU A 80 12.11 -4.91 15.35
C LEU A 80 13.38 -5.12 14.51
N SER A 81 14.36 -4.24 14.70
CA SER A 81 15.68 -4.36 14.08
C SER A 81 16.41 -5.63 14.56
N ARG A 82 17.39 -6.10 13.79
CA ARG A 82 18.16 -7.30 14.17
C ARG A 82 18.92 -7.11 15.49
N THR A 83 19.39 -5.90 15.76
CA THR A 83 20.08 -5.54 17.00
C THR A 83 19.11 -5.52 18.18
N ALA A 84 17.88 -5.05 17.98
CA ALA A 84 16.84 -5.05 19.00
C ALA A 84 16.46 -6.46 19.47
N LEU A 85 16.44 -7.43 18.54
CA LEU A 85 16.14 -8.83 18.86
C LEU A 85 17.15 -9.48 19.82
N ALA A 86 18.34 -8.88 20.00
CA ALA A 86 19.31 -9.34 20.99
C ALA A 86 18.87 -9.01 22.44
N ASN A 87 18.06 -7.96 22.63
CA ASN A 87 17.44 -7.67 23.92
C ASN A 87 16.14 -8.46 24.06
N THR A 88 16.27 -9.68 24.59
CA THR A 88 15.15 -10.63 24.71
C THR A 88 14.02 -10.11 25.60
N GLU A 89 14.34 -9.39 26.68
CA GLU A 89 13.36 -8.88 27.65
C GLU A 89 12.46 -7.82 27.01
N PHE A 90 13.06 -6.78 26.42
CA PHE A 90 12.29 -5.73 25.76
C PHE A 90 11.58 -6.21 24.50
N THR A 91 12.17 -7.19 23.80
CA THR A 91 11.49 -7.87 22.70
C THR A 91 10.22 -8.58 23.17
N GLN A 92 10.29 -9.33 24.27
CA GLN A 92 9.12 -10.01 24.84
C GLN A 92 8.06 -9.02 25.31
N LEU A 93 8.47 -7.96 25.99
CA LEU A 93 7.57 -6.90 26.44
C LEU A 93 6.88 -6.21 25.26
N PHE A 94 7.61 -5.87 24.20
CA PHE A 94 7.02 -5.31 22.99
C PHE A 94 5.92 -6.21 22.43
N TYR A 95 6.20 -7.50 22.27
CA TYR A 95 5.19 -8.45 21.78
C TYR A 95 4.01 -8.62 22.74
N ALA A 96 4.24 -8.54 24.05
CA ALA A 96 3.17 -8.55 25.06
C ALA A 96 2.28 -7.30 24.95
N LEU A 97 2.86 -6.12 24.82
CA LEU A 97 2.12 -4.85 24.63
C LEU A 97 1.31 -4.86 23.33
N VAL A 98 1.86 -5.37 22.24
CA VAL A 98 1.12 -5.56 20.99
C VAL A 98 -0.09 -6.47 21.17
N ARG A 99 0.04 -7.55 21.95
CA ARG A 99 -1.08 -8.45 22.27
C ARG A 99 -2.09 -7.83 23.22
N LEU A 100 -1.65 -6.91 24.08
CA LEU A 100 -2.51 -6.14 24.98
C LEU A 100 -3.32 -5.05 24.25
N ALA A 101 -2.77 -4.50 23.17
CA ALA A 101 -3.33 -3.36 22.45
C ALA A 101 -4.84 -3.49 22.08
N PRO A 102 -5.35 -4.65 21.61
CA PRO A 102 -6.79 -4.81 21.31
C PRO A 102 -7.72 -4.66 22.50
N TYR A 103 -7.23 -4.94 23.72
CA TYR A 103 -8.03 -4.86 24.95
C TYR A 103 -8.04 -3.44 25.52
N CYS A 104 -6.93 -2.73 25.41
CA CYS A 104 -6.79 -1.38 25.96
C CYS A 104 -7.32 -0.29 25.00
N GLY A 105 -7.16 -0.50 23.70
CA GLY A 105 -7.34 0.53 22.67
C GLY A 105 -6.18 1.56 22.64
N THR A 106 -5.90 2.13 21.48
CA THR A 106 -4.84 3.12 21.25
C THR A 106 -5.33 4.55 21.50
N GLY A 107 -4.57 5.34 22.27
CA GLY A 107 -4.73 6.79 22.33
C GLY A 107 -5.79 7.28 23.31
N HIS A 108 -6.43 8.41 22.97
CA HIS A 108 -7.30 9.14 23.88
C HIS A 108 -8.78 8.73 23.74
N LYS A 109 -9.56 8.88 24.83
CA LYS A 109 -11.01 8.62 24.86
C LYS A 109 -11.44 7.19 24.45
N THR A 110 -10.68 6.18 24.86
CA THR A 110 -10.99 4.77 24.55
C THR A 110 -12.35 4.30 25.06
N THR A 111 -12.85 4.91 26.14
CA THR A 111 -14.18 4.64 26.72
C THR A 111 -15.35 5.12 25.85
N PHE A 112 -15.10 6.02 24.88
CA PHE A 112 -16.12 6.51 23.93
C PHE A 112 -16.14 5.74 22.62
N GLY A 113 -15.52 4.55 22.57
CA GLY A 113 -15.42 3.73 21.36
C GLY A 113 -14.34 4.19 20.37
N LEU A 114 -13.53 5.18 20.74
CA LEU A 114 -12.37 5.61 19.99
C LEU A 114 -11.16 4.73 20.34
N GLY A 115 -10.14 4.72 19.50
CA GLY A 115 -8.93 3.95 19.80
C GLY A 115 -9.06 2.44 19.61
N GLN A 116 -10.11 1.92 18.97
CA GLN A 116 -10.24 0.47 18.82
C GLN A 116 -9.07 -0.09 18.00
N THR A 117 -8.31 -1.02 18.59
CA THR A 117 -7.17 -1.68 17.96
C THR A 117 -7.49 -3.13 17.68
N ARG A 118 -7.00 -3.68 16.57
CA ARG A 118 -7.09 -5.12 16.27
C ARG A 118 -5.77 -5.61 15.70
N SER A 119 -5.45 -6.87 15.97
CA SER A 119 -4.31 -7.53 15.34
C SER A 119 -4.70 -8.07 13.97
N GLY A 120 -3.83 -7.89 12.98
CA GLY A 120 -4.05 -8.35 11.62
C GLY A 120 -4.41 -7.22 10.64
N TRP A 121 -4.13 -7.49 9.37
CA TRP A 121 -4.63 -6.69 8.25
C TRP A 121 -6.06 -7.12 7.93
N LEU A 122 -6.98 -6.16 7.80
CA LEU A 122 -8.33 -6.46 7.32
C LEU A 122 -8.25 -7.02 5.89
N GLN A 123 -8.99 -8.10 5.63
CA GLN A 123 -8.96 -8.79 4.34
C GLN A 123 -9.36 -7.88 3.16
N GLU A 124 -10.30 -6.96 3.40
CA GLU A 124 -10.69 -5.90 2.45
C GLU A 124 -9.51 -4.98 2.09
N GLN A 125 -8.63 -4.66 3.04
CA GLN A 125 -7.45 -3.84 2.77
C GLN A 125 -6.37 -4.58 1.99
N LYS A 126 -6.24 -5.91 2.17
CA LYS A 126 -5.33 -6.72 1.34
C LYS A 126 -5.78 -6.79 -0.12
N SER A 127 -7.08 -6.94 -0.36
CA SER A 127 -7.65 -6.94 -1.72
C SER A 127 -7.40 -5.60 -2.41
N ALA A 128 -7.74 -4.49 -1.73
CA ALA A 128 -7.57 -3.15 -2.28
C ALA A 128 -6.11 -2.80 -2.60
N VAL A 129 -5.14 -3.26 -1.80
CA VAL A 129 -3.71 -3.04 -2.08
C VAL A 129 -3.24 -3.85 -3.27
N ALA A 130 -3.65 -5.12 -3.37
CA ALA A 130 -3.31 -5.96 -4.52
C ALA A 130 -3.91 -5.39 -5.82
N GLU A 131 -5.17 -4.95 -5.78
CA GLU A 131 -5.85 -4.30 -6.90
C GLU A 131 -5.16 -3.01 -7.35
N GLN A 132 -4.74 -2.16 -6.40
CA GLN A 132 -4.00 -0.93 -6.71
C GLN A 132 -2.65 -1.23 -7.36
N LEU A 133 -1.87 -2.18 -6.81
CA LEU A 133 -0.59 -2.57 -7.39
C LEU A 133 -0.74 -3.12 -8.82
N ILE A 134 -1.74 -3.95 -9.07
CA ILE A 134 -2.04 -4.45 -10.42
C ILE A 134 -2.39 -3.30 -11.36
N THR A 135 -3.19 -2.34 -10.89
CA THR A 135 -3.57 -1.15 -11.68
C THR A 135 -2.35 -0.29 -12.02
N ASP A 136 -1.46 -0.07 -11.04
CA ASP A 136 -0.24 0.72 -11.22
C ASP A 136 0.74 0.02 -12.18
N MET A 137 0.94 -1.30 -12.05
CA MET A 137 1.76 -2.09 -12.98
C MET A 137 1.22 -2.05 -14.42
N LEU A 138 -0.10 -2.13 -14.57
CA LEU A 138 -0.76 -2.02 -15.87
C LEU A 138 -0.56 -0.62 -16.46
N ALA A 139 -0.69 0.44 -15.67
CA ALA A 139 -0.48 1.81 -16.13
C ALA A 139 0.96 2.04 -16.60
N GLN A 140 1.95 1.60 -15.81
CA GLN A 140 3.38 1.65 -16.20
C GLN A 140 3.62 0.91 -17.51
N ARG A 141 3.03 -0.29 -17.67
CA ARG A 141 3.19 -1.07 -18.89
C ARG A 141 2.59 -0.40 -20.12
N ILE A 142 1.46 0.30 -19.96
CA ILE A 142 0.85 1.08 -21.05
C ILE A 142 1.76 2.23 -21.44
N GLU A 143 2.34 2.94 -20.48
CA GLU A 143 3.25 4.06 -20.73
C GLU A 143 4.48 3.61 -21.52
N GLU A 144 5.17 2.55 -21.05
CA GLU A 144 6.32 1.95 -21.74
C GLU A 144 6.01 1.58 -23.20
N LEU A 145 4.91 0.86 -23.42
CA LEU A 145 4.51 0.44 -24.78
C LEU A 145 4.13 1.63 -25.66
N THR A 146 3.53 2.66 -25.08
CA THR A 146 3.17 3.88 -25.80
C THR A 146 4.42 4.59 -26.28
N GLU A 147 5.44 4.73 -25.43
CA GLU A 147 6.73 5.32 -25.80
C GLU A 147 7.41 4.55 -26.94
N ILE A 148 7.45 3.21 -26.85
CA ILE A 148 8.01 2.36 -27.89
C ILE A 148 7.28 2.60 -29.23
N PHE A 149 5.94 2.60 -29.22
CA PHE A 149 5.17 2.78 -30.45
C PHE A 149 5.24 4.20 -31.02
N ILE A 150 5.40 5.22 -30.20
CA ILE A 150 5.67 6.59 -30.66
C ILE A 150 7.06 6.67 -31.29
N ALA A 151 8.09 6.11 -30.64
CA ALA A 151 9.47 6.14 -31.11
C ALA A 151 9.66 5.45 -32.47
N GLN A 152 8.94 4.34 -32.72
CA GLN A 152 9.01 3.59 -33.98
C GLN A 152 8.39 4.32 -35.18
N ARG A 153 7.56 5.35 -34.97
CA ARG A 153 6.84 6.00 -36.07
C ARG A 153 7.66 7.14 -36.67
N LYS A 154 7.97 6.99 -37.97
CA LYS A 154 8.78 7.93 -38.78
C LYS A 154 8.28 9.37 -38.84
N ARG A 155 7.00 9.64 -38.55
CA ARG A 155 6.44 11.01 -38.46
C ARG A 155 6.08 11.33 -37.02
N LYS A 156 6.93 12.12 -36.35
CA LYS A 156 6.64 12.72 -35.03
C LYS A 156 5.73 13.93 -35.22
N GLY A 157 4.69 14.08 -34.38
CA GLY A 157 3.94 15.34 -34.27
C GLY A 157 2.51 15.37 -34.81
N GLY A 158 1.78 14.25 -34.81
CA GLY A 158 0.36 14.24 -35.18
C GLY A 158 -0.53 13.63 -34.09
N ASN A 159 -1.51 14.38 -33.59
CA ASN A 159 -2.43 13.97 -32.50
C ASN A 159 -3.14 12.62 -32.79
N ARG A 160 -3.38 12.29 -34.07
CA ARG A 160 -3.93 10.99 -34.50
C ARG A 160 -2.94 9.85 -34.34
N THR A 161 -1.66 10.09 -34.55
CA THR A 161 -0.59 9.09 -34.46
C THR A 161 -0.40 8.63 -33.03
N ASP A 162 -0.43 9.58 -32.08
CA ASP A 162 -0.24 9.34 -30.65
C ASP A 162 -1.43 8.56 -30.07
N ARG A 163 -2.66 8.92 -30.46
CA ARG A 163 -3.88 8.18 -30.07
C ARG A 163 -3.87 6.72 -30.53
N ILE A 164 -3.34 6.44 -31.72
CA ILE A 164 -3.27 5.05 -32.20
C ILE A 164 -2.18 4.29 -31.42
N ALA A 165 -1.04 4.94 -31.11
CA ALA A 165 0.03 4.33 -30.32
C ALA A 165 -0.46 3.99 -28.90
N SER A 166 -1.16 4.92 -28.24
CA SER A 166 -1.75 4.67 -26.92
C SER A 166 -2.81 3.57 -26.97
N THR A 167 -3.68 3.55 -27.99
CA THR A 167 -4.70 2.49 -28.14
C THR A 167 -4.06 1.11 -28.31
N TRP A 168 -2.98 0.99 -29.09
CA TRP A 168 -2.26 -0.28 -29.25
C TRP A 168 -1.58 -0.71 -27.96
N ALA A 169 -0.96 0.23 -27.24
CA ALA A 169 -0.35 -0.01 -25.94
C ALA A 169 -1.37 -0.51 -24.90
N THR A 170 -2.52 0.17 -24.78
CA THR A 170 -3.60 -0.22 -23.86
C THR A 170 -4.13 -1.63 -24.15
N VAL A 171 -4.42 -1.93 -25.42
CA VAL A 171 -4.94 -3.25 -25.83
C VAL A 171 -3.92 -4.36 -25.55
N LEU A 172 -2.64 -4.12 -25.83
CA LEU A 172 -1.59 -5.11 -25.62
C LEU A 172 -1.27 -5.31 -24.13
N ALA A 173 -1.11 -4.24 -23.36
CA ALA A 173 -0.82 -4.30 -21.93
C ALA A 173 -1.90 -5.05 -21.15
N ARG A 174 -3.18 -4.76 -21.43
CA ARG A 174 -4.32 -5.47 -20.84
C ARG A 174 -4.32 -6.96 -21.20
N ARG A 175 -3.96 -7.27 -22.44
CA ARG A 175 -3.84 -8.66 -22.88
C ARG A 175 -2.70 -9.41 -22.19
N GLU A 176 -1.57 -8.75 -21.91
CA GLU A 176 -0.46 -9.30 -21.13
C GLU A 176 -0.86 -9.53 -19.65
N HIS A 177 -1.70 -8.67 -19.10
CA HIS A 177 -2.25 -8.78 -17.74
C HIS A 177 -3.39 -9.80 -17.58
N GLY A 178 -3.79 -10.49 -18.65
CA GLY A 178 -4.74 -11.60 -18.60
C GLY A 178 -6.17 -11.28 -19.03
N ASP A 179 -6.46 -10.04 -19.45
CA ASP A 179 -7.80 -9.69 -19.92
C ASP A 179 -8.20 -10.47 -21.18
N SER A 180 -9.48 -10.87 -21.23
CA SER A 180 -10.05 -11.48 -22.42
C SER A 180 -10.24 -10.44 -23.52
N LEU A 181 -10.11 -10.84 -24.79
CA LEU A 181 -10.33 -9.93 -25.93
C LEU A 181 -11.77 -9.38 -25.95
N GLY A 182 -12.73 -10.13 -25.42
CA GLY A 182 -14.12 -9.68 -25.28
C GLY A 182 -14.27 -8.57 -24.24
N ALA A 183 -13.61 -8.69 -23.08
CA ALA A 183 -13.62 -7.66 -22.04
C ALA A 183 -12.99 -6.36 -22.54
N ILE A 184 -11.83 -6.44 -23.22
CA ILE A 184 -11.16 -5.28 -23.81
C ILE A 184 -12.04 -4.60 -24.88
N ALA A 185 -12.72 -5.40 -25.72
CA ALA A 185 -13.61 -4.89 -26.76
C ALA A 185 -14.81 -4.14 -26.19
N LEU A 186 -15.38 -4.65 -25.09
CA LEU A 186 -16.50 -4.02 -24.40
C LEU A 186 -16.07 -2.69 -23.75
N ASP A 187 -14.94 -2.67 -23.04
CA ASP A 187 -14.46 -1.47 -22.35
C ASP A 187 -14.03 -0.35 -23.30
N LEU A 188 -13.42 -0.70 -24.43
CA LEU A 188 -13.02 0.29 -25.45
C LEU A 188 -14.15 0.63 -26.45
N GLU A 189 -15.34 0.06 -26.28
CA GLU A 189 -16.48 0.19 -27.20
C GLU A 189 -16.12 -0.14 -28.66
N MET A 190 -15.27 -1.15 -28.86
CA MET A 190 -14.77 -1.56 -30.18
C MET A 190 -15.28 -2.94 -30.58
N LYS A 191 -15.32 -3.21 -31.89
CA LYS A 191 -15.56 -4.57 -32.39
C LYS A 191 -14.40 -5.49 -32.01
N LEU A 192 -14.72 -6.72 -31.61
CA LEU A 192 -13.75 -7.74 -31.19
C LEU A 192 -12.69 -8.05 -32.27
N GLU A 193 -13.08 -8.01 -33.55
CA GLU A 193 -12.16 -8.18 -34.68
C GLU A 193 -11.12 -7.04 -34.78
N THR A 194 -11.50 -5.82 -34.42
CA THR A 194 -10.59 -4.67 -34.37
C THR A 194 -9.55 -4.86 -33.26
N VAL A 195 -9.98 -5.32 -32.08
CA VAL A 195 -9.08 -5.59 -30.95
C VAL A 195 -8.09 -6.70 -31.30
N LYS A 196 -8.53 -7.81 -31.91
CA LYS A 196 -7.64 -8.87 -32.43
C LYS A 196 -6.59 -8.32 -33.38
N THR A 197 -7.01 -7.44 -34.28
CA THR A 197 -6.12 -6.81 -35.26
C THR A 197 -5.09 -5.92 -34.57
N TYR A 198 -5.48 -5.13 -33.58
CA TYR A 198 -4.56 -4.27 -32.83
C TYR A 198 -3.55 -5.06 -32.02
N VAL A 199 -3.95 -6.14 -31.35
CA VAL A 199 -2.99 -7.05 -30.67
C VAL A 199 -1.98 -7.61 -31.67
N LYS A 200 -2.43 -8.07 -32.84
CA LYS A 200 -1.55 -8.61 -33.89
C LYS A 200 -0.54 -7.58 -34.38
N LEU A 201 -0.99 -6.34 -34.65
CA LEU A 201 -0.14 -5.25 -35.10
C LEU A 201 0.86 -4.81 -34.03
N ALA A 202 0.42 -4.68 -32.78
CA ALA A 202 1.27 -4.31 -31.64
C ALA A 202 2.39 -5.35 -31.41
N ARG A 203 2.06 -6.65 -31.44
CA ARG A 203 3.06 -7.73 -31.34
C ARG A 203 4.08 -7.71 -32.47
N LYS A 204 3.63 -7.47 -33.70
CA LYS A 204 4.52 -7.38 -34.86
C LYS A 204 5.48 -6.19 -34.74
N ALA A 205 4.98 -5.06 -34.25
CA ALA A 205 5.77 -3.86 -34.00
C ALA A 205 6.86 -4.08 -32.94
N LEU A 206 6.55 -4.80 -31.85
CA LEU A 206 7.54 -5.19 -30.83
C LEU A 206 8.60 -6.15 -31.39
N LYS A 207 8.21 -7.16 -32.18
CA LYS A 207 9.15 -8.12 -32.76
C LYS A 207 10.12 -7.48 -33.76
N GLY A 208 9.66 -6.46 -34.51
CA GLY A 208 10.51 -5.73 -35.45
C GLY A 208 11.64 -4.92 -34.76
N THR A 209 11.48 -4.56 -33.49
CA THR A 209 12.53 -3.90 -32.69
C THR A 209 13.67 -4.83 -32.32
N ASP A 210 13.38 -6.09 -31.99
CA ASP A 210 14.41 -7.09 -31.66
C ASP A 210 15.23 -7.49 -32.89
N GLU A 211 14.59 -7.66 -34.04
CA GLU A 211 15.28 -8.02 -35.29
C GLU A 211 16.19 -6.87 -35.80
N GLY A 212 15.75 -5.61 -35.68
CA GLY A 212 16.58 -4.44 -36.03
C GLY A 212 17.74 -4.13 -35.07
N ALA A 213 17.68 -4.64 -33.82
CA ALA A 213 18.78 -4.53 -32.86
C ALA A 213 19.90 -5.56 -33.11
N ILE A 214 19.56 -6.71 -33.71
CA ILE A 214 20.53 -7.78 -34.06
C ILE A 214 21.32 -7.42 -35.33
N GLU A 215 20.70 -6.73 -36.29
CA GLU A 215 21.36 -6.35 -37.55
C GLU A 215 22.37 -5.20 -37.40
N ASN A 216 22.28 -4.38 -36.34
CA ASN A 216 23.25 -3.31 -36.03
C ASN A 216 24.44 -3.77 -35.16
N ARG A 217 24.63 -5.09 -34.93
CA ARG A 217 25.76 -5.68 -34.18
C ARG A 217 26.64 -6.60 -35.03
N ARG A 218 26.60 -6.50 -36.37
CA ARG A 218 27.49 -7.25 -37.27
C ARG A 218 28.31 -6.33 -38.14
#